data_AF-A0AAJ1UIE9-F1
#
_entry.id   AF-A0AAJ1UIE9-F1
#
_cell.length_a   1.000
_cell.length_b   1.000
_cell.length_c   1.000
_cell.angle_alpha   90.00
_cell.angle_beta   90.00
_cell.angle_gamma   90.00
#
_symmetry.space_group_name_H-M   'P 1'
#
loop_
_entity.id
_entity.type
_entity.pdbx_description
1 polymer ?
#
loop_
_entity_poly.entity_id
_entity_poly.type
_entity_poly.pdbx_seq_one_letter_code
_entity_poly.pdbx_strand_id
1 'polypeptide(L)'
;MRYKYKIVTPAKGSPYLQLNMKVKGVAEESDSIQFNESWRDIERAAEQSLERSIMQLLQKMSDHHLDPLGFGLKYMATRHDGMKEWEDWQSIYPNLEFRVNVKVTLEG
;
A
#
# COMPACT_ATOMS: atom_id res chain seq x y z
N MET A 1 -1.07 -2.41 13.75
CA MET A 1 -1.11 -2.47 12.26
C MET A 1 -0.07 -3.46 11.75
N ARG A 2 -0.41 -4.30 10.76
CA ARG A 2 0.54 -5.21 10.10
C ARG A 2 0.51 -4.95 8.61
N TYR A 3 1.67 -4.96 7.95
CA TYR A 3 1.75 -4.78 6.51
C TYR A 3 2.74 -5.78 5.88
N LYS A 4 2.54 -6.08 4.60
CA LYS A 4 3.47 -6.84 3.77
C LYS A 4 3.44 -6.25 2.37
N TYR A 5 4.61 -6.17 1.74
CA TYR A 5 4.69 -5.78 0.34
C TYR A 5 5.65 -6.68 -0.45
N LYS A 6 5.40 -6.71 -1.76
CA LYS A 6 6.28 -7.32 -2.76
C LYS A 6 6.34 -6.43 -4.01
N ILE A 7 7.49 -6.42 -4.66
CA ILE A 7 7.69 -5.79 -5.96
C ILE A 7 7.68 -6.92 -6.99
N VAL A 8 6.83 -6.79 -8.00
CA VAL A 8 6.66 -7.81 -9.04
C VAL A 8 7.04 -7.20 -10.38
N THR A 9 8.03 -7.79 -11.05
CA THR A 9 8.47 -7.42 -12.39
C THR A 9 8.16 -8.61 -13.33
N PRO A 10 6.95 -8.70 -13.89
CA PRO A 10 6.60 -9.80 -14.78
C PRO A 10 7.37 -9.72 -16.10
N ALA A 11 7.62 -10.85 -16.75
CA ALA A 11 8.27 -10.88 -18.06
C ALA A 11 7.43 -10.19 -19.18
N LYS A 12 6.11 -10.07 -18.95
CA LYS A 12 5.17 -9.34 -19.81
C LYS A 12 4.24 -8.52 -18.92
N GLY A 13 4.05 -7.24 -19.26
CA GLY A 13 3.22 -6.29 -18.52
C GLY A 13 4.01 -5.34 -17.62
N SER A 14 3.31 -4.39 -17.00
CA SER A 14 3.93 -3.35 -16.17
C SER A 14 4.35 -3.88 -14.79
N PRO A 15 5.48 -3.43 -14.25
CA PRO A 15 5.87 -3.75 -12.88
C PRO A 15 4.92 -3.09 -11.87
N TYR A 16 4.69 -3.77 -10.74
CA TYR A 16 3.79 -3.28 -9.71
C TYR A 16 4.29 -3.59 -8.30
N LEU A 17 3.96 -2.73 -7.34
CA LEU A 17 4.12 -2.99 -5.91
C LEU A 17 2.77 -3.39 -5.34
N GLN A 18 2.71 -4.60 -4.79
CA GLN A 18 1.52 -5.07 -4.09
C GLN A 18 1.72 -4.85 -2.59
N LEU A 19 0.94 -3.95 -2.00
CA LEU A 19 0.92 -3.63 -0.57
C LEU A 19 -0.35 -4.19 0.05
N ASN A 20 -0.21 -5.06 1.05
CA ASN A 20 -1.34 -5.61 1.79
C ASN A 20 -1.23 -5.16 3.25
N MET A 21 -2.29 -4.58 3.80
CA MET A 21 -2.31 -3.99 5.13
C MET A 21 -3.47 -4.54 5.94
N LYS A 22 -3.22 -4.81 7.21
CA LYS A 22 -4.23 -5.15 8.21
C LYS A 22 -4.23 -4.09 9.30
N VAL A 23 -5.34 -3.38 9.41
CA VAL A 23 -5.55 -2.27 10.35
C VAL A 23 -6.61 -2.71 11.35
N LYS A 24 -6.28 -2.60 12.64
CA LYS A 24 -7.24 -2.77 13.74
C LYS A 24 -7.44 -1.39 14.35
N GLY A 25 -8.68 -1.03 14.62
CA GLY A 25 -9.04 0.23 15.25
C GLY A 25 -10.24 0.07 16.17
N VAL A 26 -10.47 1.08 17.00
CA VAL A 26 -11.69 1.20 17.79
C VAL A 26 -12.56 2.25 17.13
N ALA A 27 -13.86 1.99 17.01
CA ALA A 27 -14.80 2.98 16.52
C ALA A 27 -15.15 3.94 17.66
N GLU A 28 -14.60 5.15 17.62
CA GLU A 28 -14.89 6.22 18.58
C GLU A 28 -16.01 7.12 18.02
N GLU A 29 -17.29 6.80 18.24
CA GLU A 29 -18.38 7.76 18.02
C GLU A 29 -19.47 7.67 19.10
N SER A 30 -19.95 8.85 19.51
CA SER A 30 -20.82 9.14 20.66
C SER A 30 -22.13 8.34 20.71
N ASP A 31 -22.62 8.08 21.94
CA ASP A 31 -23.79 7.31 22.40
C ASP A 31 -25.13 7.39 21.61
N SER A 32 -25.22 8.08 20.48
CA SER A 32 -26.46 8.40 19.77
C SER A 32 -26.62 7.77 18.37
N ILE A 33 -25.64 7.04 17.84
CA ILE A 33 -25.84 6.33 16.57
C ILE A 33 -26.38 4.93 16.86
N GLN A 34 -27.71 4.80 16.77
CA GLN A 34 -28.33 3.51 16.53
C GLN A 34 -27.76 2.96 15.21
N PHE A 35 -26.73 2.11 15.30
CA PHE A 35 -26.13 1.43 14.16
C PHE A 35 -27.17 0.49 13.54
N ASN A 36 -27.99 1.05 12.65
CA ASN A 36 -28.82 0.29 11.71
C ASN A 36 -28.01 -0.10 10.47
N GLU A 37 -26.78 0.43 10.32
CA GLU A 37 -25.80 0.01 9.32
C GLU A 37 -25.00 -1.20 9.81
N SER A 38 -24.65 -2.11 8.90
CA SER A 38 -23.79 -3.24 9.23
C SER A 38 -22.38 -2.73 9.54
N TRP A 39 -21.77 -3.18 10.64
CA TRP A 39 -20.33 -2.99 10.91
C TRP A 39 -19.43 -3.24 9.69
N ARG A 40 -19.83 -4.17 8.82
CA ARG A 40 -19.14 -4.48 7.57
C ARG A 40 -19.12 -3.34 6.57
N ASP A 41 -20.17 -2.53 6.51
CA ASP A 41 -20.25 -1.41 5.57
C ASP A 41 -19.36 -0.25 6.03
N ILE A 42 -19.27 -0.03 7.34
CA ILE A 42 -18.34 0.93 7.96
C ILE A 42 -16.89 0.48 7.72
N GLU A 43 -16.58 -0.79 8.00
CA GLU A 43 -15.26 -1.35 7.73
C GLU A 43 -14.89 -1.21 6.25
N ARG A 44 -15.81 -1.52 5.32
CA ARG A 44 -15.58 -1.37 3.88
C ARG A 44 -15.36 0.09 3.48
N ALA A 45 -16.11 1.03 4.05
CA ALA A 45 -15.91 2.46 3.79
C ALA A 45 -14.53 2.92 4.29
N ALA A 46 -14.12 2.46 5.48
CA ALA A 46 -12.79 2.72 6.03
C ALA A 46 -11.67 2.10 5.17
N GLU A 47 -11.84 0.85 4.71
CA GLU A 47 -10.92 0.18 3.79
C GLU A 47 -10.70 1.01 2.52
N GLN A 48 -11.78 1.40 1.83
CA GLN A 48 -11.69 2.18 0.59
C GLN A 48 -11.08 3.56 0.81
N SER A 49 -11.38 4.21 1.93
CA SER A 49 -10.80 5.51 2.28
C SER A 49 -9.28 5.39 2.49
N LEU A 50 -8.84 4.38 3.25
CA LEU A 50 -7.43 4.12 3.50
C LEU A 50 -6.69 3.69 2.24
N GLU A 51 -7.25 2.79 1.44
CA GLU A 51 -6.68 2.35 0.16
C GLU A 51 -6.38 3.54 -0.76
N ARG A 52 -7.37 4.43 -0.95
CA ARG A 52 -7.20 5.64 -1.76
C ARG A 52 -6.13 6.57 -1.20
N SER A 53 -6.17 6.84 0.10
CA SER A 53 -5.23 7.76 0.75
C SER A 53 -3.78 7.27 0.65
N ILE A 54 -3.57 5.97 0.88
CA ILE A 54 -2.24 5.34 0.82
C ILE A 54 -1.75 5.29 -0.63
N MET A 55 -2.62 4.92 -1.58
CA MET A 55 -2.27 4.92 -3.01
C MET A 55 -1.87 6.31 -3.49
N GLN A 56 -2.61 7.36 -3.14
CA GLN A 56 -2.29 8.74 -3.48
C GLN A 56 -0.96 9.20 -2.86
N LEU A 57 -0.69 8.80 -1.61
CA LEU A 57 0.57 9.12 -0.94
C LEU A 57 1.76 8.48 -1.68
N LEU A 58 1.66 7.18 -2.02
CA LEU A 58 2.68 6.45 -2.75
C LEU A 58 2.90 7.02 -4.16
N GLN A 59 1.82 7.35 -4.86
CA GLN A 59 1.91 7.97 -6.19
C GLN A 59 2.63 9.32 -6.11
N LYS A 60 2.25 10.17 -5.15
CA LYS A 60 2.91 11.46 -4.96
C LYS A 60 4.41 11.32 -4.65
N MET A 61 4.80 10.34 -3.84
CA MET A 61 6.22 10.04 -3.58
C MET A 61 6.94 9.63 -4.87
N SER A 62 6.32 8.74 -5.66
CA SER A 62 6.84 8.26 -6.95
C SER A 62 7.00 9.38 -7.97
N ASP A 63 6.00 10.26 -8.11
CA ASP A 63 6.03 11.40 -9.04
C ASP A 63 7.20 12.36 -8.72
N HIS A 64 7.57 12.47 -7.44
CA HIS A 64 8.74 13.23 -6.99
C HIS A 64 10.04 12.42 -6.96
N HIS A 65 10.03 11.17 -7.44
CA HIS A 65 11.17 10.25 -7.46
C HIS A 65 11.77 9.99 -6.07
N LEU A 66 10.92 9.99 -5.04
CA LEU A 66 11.31 9.81 -3.63
C LEU A 66 10.89 8.43 -3.14
N ASP A 67 11.81 7.67 -2.55
CA ASP A 67 11.51 6.39 -1.89
C ASP A 67 11.86 6.43 -0.39
N PRO A 68 11.08 7.13 0.44
CA PRO A 68 11.33 7.22 1.88
C PRO A 68 11.01 5.92 2.63
N LEU A 69 10.35 4.96 1.97
CA LEU A 69 9.96 3.68 2.55
C LEU A 69 10.99 2.57 2.27
N GLY A 70 12.01 2.86 1.45
CA GLY A 70 13.12 1.96 1.17
C GLY A 70 12.73 0.74 0.33
N PHE A 71 11.76 0.88 -0.57
CA PHE A 71 11.38 -0.18 -1.51
C PHE A 71 12.55 -0.62 -2.40
N GLY A 72 13.38 0.32 -2.85
CA GLY A 72 14.56 0.06 -3.67
C GLY A 72 15.63 -0.73 -2.92
N LEU A 73 15.84 -0.44 -1.64
CA LEU A 73 16.77 -1.22 -0.81
C LEU A 73 16.36 -2.69 -0.76
N LYS A 74 15.06 -2.95 -0.61
CA LYS A 74 14.56 -4.32 -0.64
C LYS A 74 14.62 -4.94 -2.03
N TYR A 75 14.32 -4.17 -3.08
CA TYR A 75 14.43 -4.64 -4.46
C TYR A 75 15.84 -5.15 -4.77
N MET A 76 16.86 -4.32 -4.47
CA MET A 76 18.26 -4.66 -4.63
C MET A 76 18.64 -5.87 -3.76
N ALA A 77 18.29 -5.87 -2.47
CA ALA A 77 18.62 -6.99 -1.58
C ALA A 77 18.04 -8.36 -1.99
N THR A 78 16.98 -8.38 -2.81
CA THR A 78 16.37 -9.62 -3.34
C THR A 78 16.96 -10.09 -4.67
N ARG A 79 17.91 -9.33 -5.23
CA ARG A 79 18.63 -9.65 -6.45
C ARG A 79 20.14 -9.70 -6.12
N HIS A 80 20.93 -10.34 -6.97
CA HIS A 80 22.37 -10.55 -6.74
C HIS A 80 23.23 -10.09 -7.94
N ASP A 81 22.74 -9.11 -8.69
CA ASP A 81 23.32 -8.50 -9.87
C ASP A 81 24.01 -7.13 -9.59
N GLY A 82 23.98 -6.62 -8.36
CA GLY A 82 24.78 -5.47 -7.91
C GLY A 82 24.33 -4.12 -8.50
N MET A 83 25.25 -3.31 -9.06
CA MET A 83 24.95 -1.93 -9.54
C MET A 83 23.81 -1.86 -10.57
N LYS A 84 23.62 -2.92 -11.36
CA LYS A 84 22.54 -3.02 -12.34
C LYS A 84 21.15 -2.92 -11.69
N GLU A 85 21.00 -3.40 -10.46
CA GLU A 85 19.73 -3.39 -9.74
C GLU A 85 19.29 -1.98 -9.36
N TRP A 86 20.26 -1.09 -9.09
CA TRP A 86 19.97 0.30 -8.78
C TRP A 86 19.47 1.04 -10.02
N GLU A 87 20.12 0.85 -11.16
CA GLU A 87 19.69 1.42 -12.45
C GLU A 87 18.30 0.89 -12.85
N ASP A 88 18.09 -0.43 -12.71
CA ASP A 88 16.78 -1.05 -12.93
C ASP A 88 15.72 -0.44 -12.01
N TRP A 89 16.03 -0.25 -10.72
CA TRP A 89 15.11 0.37 -9.77
C TRP A 89 14.77 1.81 -10.13
N GLN A 90 15.77 2.63 -10.50
CA GLN A 90 15.53 4.02 -10.92
C GLN A 90 14.66 4.11 -12.19
N SER A 91 14.74 3.12 -13.08
CA SER A 91 13.90 3.03 -14.27
C SER A 91 12.47 2.55 -13.95
N ILE A 92 12.35 1.57 -13.06
CA ILE A 92 11.07 0.92 -12.74
C ILE A 92 10.22 1.76 -11.79
N TYR A 93 10.82 2.35 -10.75
CA TYR A 93 10.10 3.00 -9.66
C TYR A 93 9.14 4.11 -10.12
N PRO A 94 9.53 5.06 -10.99
CA PRO A 94 8.63 6.13 -11.45
C PRO A 94 7.40 5.61 -12.22
N ASN A 95 7.52 4.43 -12.85
CA ASN A 95 6.51 3.82 -13.70
C ASN A 95 5.73 2.70 -13.01
N LEU A 96 5.95 2.51 -11.71
CA LEU A 96 5.45 1.37 -10.97
C LEU A 96 3.96 1.55 -10.62
N GLU A 97 3.15 0.54 -10.90
CA GLU A 97 1.75 0.54 -10.47
C GLU A 97 1.65 0.19 -8.97
N PHE A 98 0.95 1.00 -8.17
CA PHE A 98 0.70 0.71 -6.77
C PHE A 98 -0.63 -0.02 -6.58
N ARG A 99 -0.56 -1.28 -6.15
CA ARG A 99 -1.73 -2.11 -5.82
C ARG A 99 -1.86 -2.23 -4.31
N VAL A 100 -2.66 -1.35 -3.72
CA VAL A 100 -2.90 -1.29 -2.28
C VAL A 100 -4.16 -2.07 -1.94
N ASN A 101 -4.06 -2.99 -1.00
CA ASN A 101 -5.19 -3.64 -0.37
C ASN A 101 -5.14 -3.44 1.14
N VAL A 102 -6.22 -2.90 1.70
CA VAL A 102 -6.37 -2.68 3.14
C VAL A 102 -7.51 -3.54 3.64
N LYS A 103 -7.27 -4.22 4.76
CA LYS A 103 -8.30 -4.88 5.55
C LYS A 103 -8.43 -4.18 6.89
N VAL A 104 -9.62 -3.66 7.19
CA VAL A 104 -9.93 -3.03 8.46
C VAL A 104 -10.68 -4.01 9.34
N THR A 105 -10.44 -3.94 10.65
CA THR A 105 -11.25 -4.61 11.65
C THR A 105 -11.51 -3.60 12.77
N LEU A 106 -12.77 -3.25 12.96
CA LEU A 106 -13.18 -2.33 14.02
C LEU A 106 -13.66 -3.12 15.23
N GLU A 107 -13.22 -2.68 16.39
CA GLU A 107 -13.71 -3.13 17.69
C GLU A 107 -14.52 -1.95 18.30
N GLY A 108 -15.59 -2.25 19.03
CA GLY A 108 -16.44 -1.26 19.70
C GLY A 108 -15.97 -0.96 21.11
#